data_AF-A0A1K1MJB8-F1
#
_entry.id   AF-A0A1K1MJB8-F1
#
_cell.length_a   1.000
_cell.length_b   1.000
_cell.length_c   1.000
_cell.angle_alpha   90.00
_cell.angle_beta   90.00
_cell.angle_gamma   90.00
#
_symmetry.space_group_name_H-M   'P 1'
#
loop_
_entity.id
_entity.type
_entity.pdbx_description
1 polymer ?
#
loop_
_entity_poly.entity_id
_entity_poly.type
_entity_poly.pdbx_seq_one_letter_code
_entity_poly.pdbx_strand_id
1 'polypeptide(L)'
;MNTLRNFYFLRAGVALVWVVLALLSAAAPSPVVGLLLVLYPAWDAFANVLDARRSGGLAANPGQRFNAITSGMTAIVMAVAYSLYAAKGGVLVFGVWALLAGLFQLAVGIRRRKLGGQVFMMISGAQSALAGIVFCVQAFKAVPGIAQLAPYAAFGAFYFLLSALWLTFKRGRAKPAS
;
A
#
# COMPACT_ATOMS: atom_id res chain seq x y z
N MET A 1 20.93 2.52 10.63
CA MET A 1 20.59 2.71 9.20
C MET A 1 20.48 1.41 8.40
N ASN A 2 21.29 0.35 8.66
CA ASN A 2 21.15 -0.95 7.98
C ASN A 2 19.74 -1.55 8.08
N THR A 3 19.09 -1.44 9.23
CA THR A 3 17.75 -2.00 9.48
C THR A 3 16.67 -1.37 8.61
N LEU A 4 16.67 -0.03 8.41
CA LEU A 4 15.68 0.68 7.58
C LEU A 4 15.90 0.42 6.09
N ARG A 5 17.15 0.41 5.63
CA ARG A 5 17.50 0.04 4.25
C ARG A 5 17.02 -1.37 3.92
N ASN A 6 17.38 -2.34 4.76
CA ASN A 6 17.00 -3.74 4.56
C ASN A 6 15.47 -3.92 4.61
N PHE A 7 14.79 -3.13 5.45
CA PHE A 7 13.34 -3.11 5.50
C PHE A 7 12.71 -2.59 4.21
N TYR A 8 13.24 -1.52 3.61
CA TYR A 8 12.74 -1.05 2.31
C TYR A 8 13.01 -2.03 1.17
N PHE A 9 14.17 -2.71 1.17
CA PHE A 9 14.39 -3.82 0.22
C PHE A 9 13.37 -4.95 0.40
N LEU A 10 13.06 -5.34 1.65
CA LEU A 10 12.04 -6.34 1.94
C LEU A 10 10.66 -5.90 1.42
N ARG A 11 10.26 -4.65 1.66
CA ARG A 11 8.99 -4.12 1.17
C ARG A 11 8.92 -4.10 -0.35
N ALA A 12 10.01 -3.71 -1.03
CA ALA A 12 10.11 -3.76 -2.48
C ALA A 12 10.00 -5.21 -3.01
N GLY A 13 10.75 -6.14 -2.42
CA GLY A 13 10.72 -7.55 -2.82
C GLY A 13 9.35 -8.19 -2.68
N VAL A 14 8.67 -8.00 -1.55
CA VAL A 14 7.31 -8.54 -1.36
C VAL A 14 6.30 -7.90 -2.31
N ALA A 15 6.40 -6.59 -2.56
CA ALA A 15 5.54 -5.93 -3.54
C ALA A 15 5.77 -6.45 -4.97
N LEU A 16 7.03 -6.66 -5.37
CA LEU A 16 7.36 -7.26 -6.67
C LEU A 16 6.85 -8.71 -6.80
N VAL A 17 7.04 -9.53 -5.77
CA VAL A 17 6.50 -10.90 -5.73
C VAL A 17 4.99 -10.87 -5.90
N TRP A 18 4.31 -9.97 -5.19
CA TRP A 18 2.87 -9.81 -5.33
C TRP A 18 2.45 -9.39 -6.73
N VAL A 19 3.15 -8.42 -7.35
CA VAL A 19 2.93 -7.99 -8.74
C VAL A 19 3.04 -9.17 -9.70
N VAL A 20 4.10 -9.97 -9.60
CA VAL A 20 4.30 -11.15 -10.44
C VAL A 20 3.17 -12.16 -10.23
N LEU A 21 2.81 -12.46 -8.98
CA LEU A 21 1.72 -13.37 -8.67
C LEU A 21 0.37 -12.87 -9.22
N ALA A 22 0.09 -11.56 -9.12
CA ALA A 22 -1.13 -10.96 -9.65
C ALA A 22 -1.20 -11.06 -11.19
N LEU A 23 -0.09 -10.83 -11.89
CA LEU A 23 -0.03 -10.97 -13.35
C LEU A 23 -0.20 -12.42 -13.80
N LEU A 24 0.39 -13.37 -13.09
CA LEU A 24 0.29 -14.80 -13.39
C LEU A 24 -1.07 -15.41 -13.01
N SER A 25 -1.83 -14.75 -12.14
CA SER A 25 -3.11 -15.27 -11.61
C SER A 25 -4.33 -14.89 -12.44
N ALA A 26 -4.15 -14.44 -13.69
CA ALA A 26 -5.26 -14.03 -14.56
C ALA A 26 -6.31 -15.15 -14.79
N ALA A 27 -5.88 -16.42 -14.80
CA ALA A 27 -6.73 -17.60 -14.93
C ALA A 27 -6.71 -18.50 -13.68
N ALA A 28 -6.23 -18.00 -12.54
CA ALA A 28 -6.13 -18.80 -11.32
C ALA A 28 -7.51 -19.09 -10.70
N PRO A 29 -7.66 -20.19 -9.93
CA PRO A 29 -8.88 -20.47 -9.20
C PRO A 29 -9.27 -19.33 -8.26
N SER A 30 -10.57 -19.09 -8.11
CA SER A 30 -11.15 -18.03 -7.26
C SER A 30 -10.50 -17.94 -5.85
N PRO A 31 -10.29 -19.04 -5.10
CA PRO A 31 -9.64 -18.96 -3.78
C PRO A 31 -8.22 -18.37 -3.80
N VAL A 32 -7.44 -18.65 -4.85
CA VAL A 32 -6.07 -18.12 -5.01
C VAL A 32 -6.11 -16.60 -5.21
N VAL A 33 -7.03 -16.13 -6.06
CA VAL A 33 -7.23 -14.70 -6.29
C VAL A 33 -7.68 -13.99 -5.01
N GLY A 34 -8.65 -14.56 -4.29
CA GLY A 34 -9.09 -14.03 -3.00
C GLY A 34 -7.98 -13.94 -1.97
N LEU A 35 -7.15 -14.98 -1.86
CA LEU A 35 -5.99 -14.99 -0.96
C LEU A 35 -4.99 -13.88 -1.31
N LEU A 36 -4.63 -13.74 -2.58
CA LEU A 36 -3.70 -12.69 -3.02
C LEU A 36 -4.24 -11.28 -2.72
N LEU A 37 -5.54 -11.05 -2.94
CA LEU A 37 -6.20 -9.78 -2.63
C LEU A 37 -6.16 -9.42 -1.14
N VAL A 38 -6.25 -10.41 -0.25
CA VAL A 38 -6.18 -10.20 1.20
C VAL A 38 -4.72 -10.05 1.68
N LEU A 39 -3.80 -10.83 1.11
CA LEU A 39 -2.39 -10.82 1.52
C LEU A 39 -1.71 -9.46 1.31
N TYR A 40 -2.06 -8.74 0.26
CA TYR A 40 -1.45 -7.43 -0.02
C TYR A 40 -1.71 -6.39 1.08
N PRO A 41 -2.95 -6.04 1.42
CA PRO A 41 -3.23 -5.12 2.53
C PRO A 41 -2.81 -5.68 3.89
N ALA A 42 -2.86 -7.00 4.09
CA ALA A 42 -2.39 -7.62 5.34
C ALA A 42 -0.88 -7.41 5.53
N TRP A 43 -0.09 -7.62 4.48
CA TRP A 43 1.33 -7.35 4.47
C TRP A 43 1.63 -5.86 4.70
N ASP A 44 0.90 -4.97 4.04
CA ASP A 44 1.07 -3.53 4.22
C ASP A 44 0.82 -3.13 5.69
N ALA A 45 -0.26 -3.64 6.30
CA ALA A 45 -0.56 -3.41 7.70
C ALA A 45 0.58 -3.87 8.61
N PHE A 46 1.05 -5.11 8.43
CA PHE A 46 2.15 -5.68 9.20
C PHE A 46 3.44 -4.87 9.06
N ALA A 47 3.78 -4.47 7.84
CA ALA A 47 4.98 -3.69 7.57
C ALA A 47 4.93 -2.31 8.26
N ASN A 48 3.79 -1.61 8.23
CA ASN A 48 3.65 -0.33 8.91
C ASN A 48 3.72 -0.47 10.45
N VAL A 49 3.16 -1.55 11.03
CA VAL A 49 3.33 -1.85 12.46
C VAL A 49 4.80 -2.12 12.82
N LEU A 50 5.49 -2.91 12.01
CA LEU A 50 6.90 -3.24 12.24
C LEU A 50 7.79 -1.99 12.15
N ASP A 51 7.52 -1.11 11.19
CA ASP A 51 8.24 0.15 11.03
C ASP A 51 8.00 1.08 12.23
N ALA A 52 6.75 1.24 12.65
CA ALA A 52 6.41 2.01 13.84
C ALA A 52 7.10 1.46 15.09
N ARG A 53 7.10 0.13 15.29
CA ARG A 53 7.79 -0.51 16.44
C ARG A 53 9.28 -0.23 16.46
N ARG A 54 9.92 -0.17 15.30
CA ARG A 54 11.36 0.16 15.16
C ARG A 54 11.65 1.65 15.34
N SER A 55 10.62 2.49 15.32
CA SER A 55 10.72 3.95 15.31
C SER A 55 10.03 4.61 16.51
N GLY A 56 9.90 3.92 17.65
CA GLY A 56 9.31 4.48 18.89
C GLY A 56 7.82 4.19 19.10
N GLY A 57 7.24 3.27 18.33
CA GLY A 57 5.88 2.76 18.48
C GLY A 57 4.82 3.53 17.69
N LEU A 58 3.59 2.99 17.67
CA LEU A 58 2.47 3.55 16.90
C LEU A 58 1.97 4.90 17.44
N ALA A 59 2.18 5.19 18.74
CA ALA A 59 1.83 6.47 19.34
C ALA A 59 2.72 7.61 18.82
N ALA A 60 4.01 7.35 18.65
CA ALA A 60 4.97 8.32 18.11
C ALA A 60 4.91 8.46 16.58
N ASN A 61 4.30 7.49 15.88
CA ASN A 61 4.28 7.41 14.42
C ASN A 61 2.84 7.41 13.86
N PRO A 62 2.13 8.56 13.89
CA PRO A 62 0.72 8.63 13.53
C PRO A 62 0.42 8.22 12.08
N GLY A 63 1.35 8.45 11.14
CA GLY A 63 1.21 8.02 9.74
C GLY A 63 1.25 6.49 9.59
N GLN A 64 2.24 5.84 10.22
CA GLN A 64 2.36 4.37 10.24
C GLN A 64 1.17 3.73 10.95
N ARG A 65 0.70 4.34 12.05
CA ARG A 65 -0.50 3.90 12.75
C ARG A 65 -1.73 3.97 11.87
N PHE A 66 -1.93 5.07 11.16
CA PHE A 66 -3.05 5.22 10.25
C PHE A 66 -3.01 4.16 9.14
N ASN A 67 -1.89 4.02 8.43
CA ASN A 67 -1.73 3.02 7.37
C ASN A 67 -1.90 1.58 7.88
N ALA A 68 -1.41 1.28 9.09
CA ALA A 68 -1.60 -0.04 9.69
C ALA A 68 -3.08 -0.36 9.94
N ILE A 69 -3.83 0.60 10.50
CA ILE A 69 -5.26 0.43 10.78
C ILE A 69 -6.04 0.31 9.48
N THR A 70 -5.80 1.23 8.53
CA THR A 70 -6.55 1.22 7.27
C THR A 70 -6.28 -0.03 6.47
N SER A 71 -5.02 -0.47 6.35
CA SER A 71 -4.68 -1.69 5.62
C SER A 71 -5.18 -2.95 6.33
N GLY A 72 -5.15 -2.98 7.66
CA GLY A 72 -5.73 -4.08 8.45
C GLY A 72 -7.23 -4.20 8.25
N MET A 73 -7.96 -3.08 8.29
CA MET A 73 -9.38 -3.05 7.95
C MET A 73 -9.62 -3.51 6.51
N THR A 74 -8.83 -3.07 5.55
CA THR A 74 -8.95 -3.51 4.14
C THR A 74 -8.80 -5.00 4.00
N ALA A 75 -7.82 -5.61 4.67
CA ALA A 75 -7.62 -7.05 4.63
C ALA A 75 -8.87 -7.81 5.12
N ILE A 76 -9.46 -7.35 6.23
CA ILE A 76 -10.68 -7.95 6.80
C ILE A 76 -11.88 -7.77 5.86
N VAL A 77 -12.15 -6.54 5.42
CA VAL A 77 -13.31 -6.25 4.58
C VAL A 77 -13.17 -6.92 3.21
N MET A 78 -11.95 -7.00 2.66
CA MET A 78 -11.64 -7.75 1.44
C MET A 78 -11.96 -9.24 1.60
N ALA A 79 -11.53 -9.86 2.70
CA ALA A 79 -11.80 -11.27 2.96
C ALA A 79 -13.30 -11.55 3.06
N VAL A 80 -14.05 -10.69 3.77
CA VAL A 80 -15.50 -10.80 3.92
C VAL A 80 -16.20 -10.62 2.57
N ALA A 81 -15.90 -9.55 1.84
CA ALA A 81 -16.58 -9.25 0.59
C ALA A 81 -16.22 -10.22 -0.53
N TYR A 82 -14.99 -10.74 -0.57
CA TYR A 82 -14.62 -11.80 -1.49
C TYR A 82 -15.36 -13.10 -1.17
N SER A 83 -15.52 -13.43 0.11
CA SER A 83 -16.27 -14.62 0.52
C SER A 83 -17.76 -14.54 0.16
N LEU A 84 -18.36 -13.34 0.24
CA LEU A 84 -19.77 -13.11 -0.04
C LEU A 84 -20.09 -12.92 -1.53
N TYR A 85 -19.21 -12.28 -2.30
CA TYR A 85 -19.50 -11.83 -3.67
C TYR A 85 -18.36 -12.09 -4.66
N ALA A 86 -17.41 -12.96 -4.31
CA ALA A 86 -16.22 -13.29 -5.10
C ALA A 86 -15.47 -12.02 -5.56
N ALA A 87 -14.94 -12.03 -6.78
CA ALA A 87 -14.14 -10.93 -7.30
C ALA A 87 -14.91 -9.60 -7.44
N LYS A 88 -16.25 -9.60 -7.59
CA LYS A 88 -17.07 -8.37 -7.58
C LYS A 88 -17.03 -7.68 -6.21
N GLY A 89 -17.20 -8.45 -5.14
CA GLY A 89 -17.16 -7.91 -3.77
C GLY A 89 -15.79 -7.37 -3.40
N GLY A 90 -14.73 -8.12 -3.75
CA GLY A 90 -13.36 -7.72 -3.45
C GLY A 90 -12.97 -6.37 -4.09
N VAL A 91 -13.29 -6.17 -5.37
CA VAL A 91 -12.93 -4.93 -6.09
C VAL A 91 -13.75 -3.73 -5.60
N LEU A 92 -15.05 -3.90 -5.34
CA LEU A 92 -15.88 -2.80 -4.82
C LEU A 92 -15.36 -2.31 -3.47
N VAL A 93 -15.04 -3.24 -2.57
CA VAL A 93 -14.46 -2.92 -1.26
C VAL A 93 -13.10 -2.26 -1.40
N PHE A 94 -12.24 -2.75 -2.30
CA PHE A 94 -10.95 -2.13 -2.57
C PHE A 94 -11.11 -0.69 -3.05
N GLY A 95 -12.06 -0.44 -3.95
CA GLY A 95 -12.38 0.89 -4.46
C GLY A 95 -12.89 1.84 -3.38
N VAL A 96 -13.86 1.40 -2.57
CA VAL A 96 -14.41 2.20 -1.46
C VAL A 96 -13.33 2.52 -0.43
N TRP A 97 -12.49 1.54 -0.10
CA TRP A 97 -11.36 1.77 0.80
C TRP A 97 -10.37 2.79 0.24
N ALA A 98 -9.90 2.60 -1.01
CA ALA A 98 -8.93 3.49 -1.63
C ALA A 98 -9.47 4.93 -1.72
N LEU A 99 -10.77 5.08 -1.97
CA LEU A 99 -11.47 6.36 -1.95
C LEU A 99 -11.42 7.01 -0.57
N LEU A 100 -11.90 6.32 0.46
CA LEU A 100 -11.99 6.87 1.83
C LEU A 100 -10.59 7.14 2.42
N ALA A 101 -9.64 6.24 2.23
CA ALA A 101 -8.25 6.42 2.66
C ALA A 101 -7.60 7.62 1.95
N GLY A 102 -7.86 7.77 0.64
CA GLY A 102 -7.36 8.89 -0.15
C GLY A 102 -7.91 10.24 0.31
N LEU A 103 -9.24 10.32 0.52
CA LEU A 103 -9.90 11.53 1.05
C LEU A 103 -9.38 11.90 2.44
N PHE A 104 -9.16 10.93 3.31
CA PHE A 104 -8.60 11.19 4.63
C PHE A 104 -7.14 11.68 4.57
N GLN A 105 -6.29 11.06 3.73
CA GLN A 105 -4.92 11.52 3.52
C GLN A 105 -4.90 12.95 2.97
N LEU A 106 -5.80 13.27 2.04
CA LEU A 106 -5.95 14.60 1.49
C LEU A 106 -6.37 15.61 2.59
N ALA A 107 -7.39 15.29 3.38
CA ALA A 107 -7.87 16.14 4.47
C ALA A 107 -6.79 16.43 5.54
N VAL A 108 -6.05 15.39 5.95
CA VAL A 108 -4.95 15.56 6.91
C VAL A 108 -3.79 16.33 6.30
N GLY A 109 -3.44 16.05 5.04
CA GLY A 109 -2.39 16.78 4.31
C GLY A 109 -2.72 18.27 4.19
N ILE A 110 -3.97 18.62 3.86
CA ILE A 110 -4.46 20.01 3.82
C ILE A 110 -4.37 20.63 5.21
N ARG A 111 -4.86 19.96 6.25
CA ARG A 111 -4.87 20.48 7.63
C ARG A 111 -3.46 20.72 8.17
N ARG A 112 -2.48 19.92 7.74
CA ARG A 112 -1.09 19.97 8.23
C ARG A 112 -0.12 20.63 7.25
N ARG A 113 -0.61 21.25 6.16
CA ARG A 113 0.21 21.73 5.02
C ARG A 113 1.42 22.59 5.37
N LYS A 114 1.41 23.28 6.51
CA LYS A 114 2.51 24.13 6.99
C LYS A 114 3.69 23.38 7.62
N LEU A 115 3.54 22.08 7.93
CA LEU A 115 4.57 21.27 8.60
C LEU A 115 5.65 20.70 7.66
N GLY A 116 5.58 21.02 6.35
CA GLY A 116 6.51 20.49 5.35
C GLY A 116 6.21 19.03 4.96
N GLY A 117 6.54 18.65 3.72
CA GLY A 117 6.36 17.28 3.19
C GLY A 117 4.91 16.84 2.92
N GLN A 118 3.91 17.59 3.40
CA GLN A 118 2.48 17.24 3.26
C GLN A 118 1.95 17.30 1.83
N VAL A 119 2.65 17.99 0.92
CA VAL A 119 2.32 17.97 -0.52
C VAL A 119 2.32 16.54 -1.08
N PHE A 120 3.29 15.71 -0.69
CA PHE A 120 3.35 14.32 -1.14
C PHE A 120 2.21 13.48 -0.57
N MET A 121 1.79 13.76 0.67
CA MET A 121 0.63 13.14 1.29
C MET A 121 -0.67 13.55 0.60
N MET A 122 -0.81 14.82 0.19
CA MET A 122 -1.96 15.29 -0.58
C MET A 122 -2.00 14.67 -1.98
N ILE A 123 -0.87 14.57 -2.68
CA ILE A 123 -0.78 13.92 -4.00
C ILE A 123 -1.12 12.43 -3.91
N SER A 124 -0.54 11.72 -2.93
CA SER A 124 -0.85 10.32 -2.65
C SER A 124 -2.34 10.13 -2.34
N GLY A 125 -2.90 11.01 -1.49
CA GLY A 125 -4.31 10.98 -1.13
C GLY A 125 -5.23 11.19 -2.33
N ALA A 126 -4.91 12.17 -3.20
CA ALA A 126 -5.64 12.42 -4.43
C ALA A 126 -5.57 11.24 -5.40
N GLN A 127 -4.37 10.66 -5.58
CA GLN A 127 -4.17 9.48 -6.44
C GLN A 127 -4.96 8.27 -5.92
N SER A 128 -4.93 8.03 -4.61
CA SER A 128 -5.70 6.95 -3.97
C SER A 128 -7.21 7.18 -4.12
N ALA A 129 -7.67 8.43 -3.95
CA ALA A 129 -9.08 8.78 -4.11
C ALA A 129 -9.56 8.53 -5.55
N LEU A 130 -8.78 8.97 -6.54
CA LEU A 130 -9.07 8.75 -7.97
C LEU A 130 -9.08 7.27 -8.33
N ALA A 131 -8.08 6.51 -7.88
CA ALA A 131 -8.03 5.06 -8.09
C ALA A 131 -9.25 4.37 -7.46
N GLY A 132 -9.65 4.80 -6.25
CA GLY A 132 -10.84 4.31 -5.58
C GLY A 132 -12.12 4.53 -6.38
N ILE A 133 -12.32 5.73 -6.94
CA ILE A 133 -13.45 6.04 -7.83
C ILE A 133 -13.45 5.11 -9.05
N VAL A 134 -12.30 4.95 -9.70
CA VAL A 134 -12.16 4.09 -10.89
C VAL A 134 -12.51 2.64 -10.55
N PHE A 135 -12.01 2.09 -9.45
CA PHE A 135 -12.31 0.72 -9.04
C PHE A 135 -13.77 0.53 -8.64
N CYS A 136 -14.39 1.51 -7.94
CA CYS A 136 -15.82 1.49 -7.66
C CYS A 136 -16.63 1.42 -8.96
N VAL A 137 -16.36 2.31 -9.92
CA VAL A 137 -17.06 2.33 -11.21
C VAL A 137 -16.86 1.03 -11.99
N GLN A 138 -15.64 0.48 -12.00
CA GLN A 138 -15.35 -0.78 -12.68
C GLN A 138 -16.08 -1.96 -12.05
N ALA A 139 -16.20 -2.02 -10.72
CA ALA A 139 -16.92 -3.10 -10.02
C ALA A 139 -18.38 -3.26 -10.50
N PHE A 140 -19.02 -2.17 -10.94
CA PHE A 140 -20.37 -2.17 -11.49
C PHE A 140 -20.46 -2.44 -13.01
N LYS A 141 -19.35 -2.34 -13.75
CA LYS A 141 -19.33 -2.53 -15.22
C LYS A 141 -18.88 -3.95 -15.62
N ALA A 142 -17.73 -4.38 -15.13
CA ALA A 142 -17.16 -5.71 -15.38
C ALA A 142 -16.07 -5.96 -14.34
N VAL A 143 -15.95 -7.19 -13.85
CA VAL A 143 -15.03 -7.51 -12.74
C VAL A 143 -13.57 -7.31 -13.18
N PRO A 144 -12.82 -6.35 -12.62
CA PRO A 144 -11.38 -6.25 -12.81
C PRO A 144 -10.69 -7.54 -12.40
N GLY A 145 -9.93 -8.13 -13.31
CA GLY A 145 -9.00 -9.19 -12.94
C GLY A 145 -7.90 -8.64 -12.03
N ILE A 146 -7.36 -9.48 -11.13
CA ILE A 146 -6.30 -9.10 -10.18
C ILE A 146 -5.07 -8.48 -10.87
N ALA A 147 -4.80 -8.86 -12.12
CA ALA A 147 -3.73 -8.28 -12.94
C ALA A 147 -3.87 -6.75 -13.14
N GLN A 148 -5.09 -6.21 -13.12
CA GLN A 148 -5.32 -4.76 -13.24
C GLN A 148 -4.86 -3.97 -11.99
N LEU A 149 -4.65 -4.65 -10.87
CA LEU A 149 -4.10 -4.06 -9.64
C LEU A 149 -2.56 -4.06 -9.62
N ALA A 150 -1.92 -4.83 -10.51
CA ALA A 150 -0.47 -4.95 -10.57
C ALA A 150 0.26 -3.61 -10.79
N PRO A 151 -0.20 -2.69 -11.67
CA PRO A 151 0.44 -1.38 -11.84
C PRO A 151 0.48 -0.57 -10.54
N TYR A 152 -0.59 -0.60 -9.75
CA TYR A 152 -0.65 0.10 -8.47
C TYR A 152 0.41 -0.43 -7.48
N ALA A 153 0.50 -1.75 -7.33
CA ALA A 153 1.50 -2.37 -6.47
C ALA A 153 2.95 -2.16 -6.98
N ALA A 154 3.14 -2.13 -8.30
CA ALA A 154 4.43 -1.87 -8.93
C ALA A 154 4.98 -0.47 -8.60
N PHE A 155 4.12 0.55 -8.52
CA PHE A 155 4.55 1.87 -8.04
C PHE A 155 5.04 1.81 -6.59
N GLY A 156 4.34 1.10 -5.72
CA GLY A 156 4.79 0.86 -4.33
C GLY A 156 6.17 0.21 -4.27
N ALA A 157 6.37 -0.87 -5.04
CA ALA A 157 7.65 -1.54 -5.17
C ALA A 157 8.78 -0.60 -5.63
N PHE A 158 8.49 0.21 -6.66
CA PHE A 158 9.43 1.19 -7.20
C PHE A 158 9.86 2.21 -6.14
N TYR A 159 8.92 2.79 -5.38
CA TYR A 159 9.25 3.79 -4.35
C TYR A 159 10.04 3.19 -3.18
N PHE A 160 9.72 1.97 -2.75
CA PHE A 160 10.50 1.27 -1.72
C PHE A 160 11.92 0.95 -2.21
N LEU A 161 12.07 0.52 -3.46
CA LEU A 161 13.38 0.25 -4.05
C LEU A 161 14.21 1.53 -4.14
N LEU A 162 13.63 2.63 -4.62
CA LEU A 162 14.32 3.92 -4.70
C LEU A 162 14.78 4.40 -3.31
N SER A 163 13.93 4.23 -2.29
CA SER A 163 14.26 4.57 -0.90
C SER A 163 15.41 3.71 -0.35
N ALA A 164 15.42 2.42 -0.67
CA ALA A 164 16.49 1.50 -0.28
C ALA A 164 17.83 1.84 -0.97
N LEU A 165 17.79 2.12 -2.28
CA LEU A 165 18.95 2.55 -3.06
C LEU A 165 19.50 3.87 -2.55
N TRP A 166 18.64 4.86 -2.28
CA TRP A 166 19.06 6.14 -1.72
C TRP A 166 19.78 5.98 -0.38
N LEU A 167 19.26 5.15 0.54
CA LEU A 167 19.94 4.84 1.80
C LEU A 167 21.25 4.06 1.63
N THR A 168 21.39 3.32 0.53
CA THR A 168 22.63 2.60 0.18
C THR A 168 23.70 3.58 -0.30
N PHE A 169 23.36 4.47 -1.22
CA PHE A 169 24.31 5.39 -1.85
C PHE A 169 24.62 6.63 -1.00
N LYS A 170 23.68 7.13 -0.19
CA LYS A 170 23.94 8.26 0.72
C LYS A 170 24.98 7.92 1.80
N ARG A 171 25.11 6.64 2.15
CA ARG A 171 26.14 6.12 3.07
C ARG A 171 27.56 6.30 2.51
N GLY A 172 27.74 6.27 1.19
CA GLY A 172 29.05 6.48 0.54
C GLY A 172 29.56 7.92 0.61
N ARG A 173 28.75 8.88 1.06
CA ARG A 173 29.11 10.31 1.16
C ARG A 173 29.43 10.78 2.59
N ALA A 174 29.30 9.94 3.60
CA ALA A 174 29.81 10.25 4.93
C ALA A 174 31.33 9.98 4.93
N LYS A 175 32.12 11.03 4.74
CA LYS A 175 33.60 11.03 4.84
C LYS A 175 34.05 10.33 6.13
N PRO A 176 35.16 9.57 6.11
CA PRO A 176 35.84 9.22 7.36
C PRO A 176 36.29 10.51 8.03
N ALA A 177 35.93 10.69 9.29
CA ALA A 177 36.55 11.72 10.12
C ALA A 177 37.99 11.28 10.37
N SER A 178 38.94 12.02 9.80
CA SER A 178 40.34 12.06 10.21
C SER A 178 40.51 13.06 11.35
#